data_AF-A0AAX2J555-F1
#
_entry.id   AF-A0AAX2J555-F1
#
_cell.length_a   1.000
_cell.length_b   1.000
_cell.length_c   1.000
_cell.angle_alpha   90.00
_cell.angle_beta   90.00
_cell.angle_gamma   90.00
#
_symmetry.space_group_name_H-M   'P 1'
#
loop_
_entity.id
_entity.type
_entity.pdbx_description
1 polymer ?
#
loop_
_entity_poly.entity_id
_entity_poly.type
_entity_poly.pdbx_seq_one_letter_code
_entity_poly.pdbx_strand_id
1 'polypeptide(L)'
;MRKCRLSQYKQNKLIELFVAGVTARTAAELVGVNKNTAAYYFHRLRLLIYQNSPHLEMFDGEVEADESYFGGQRKGKRGRGAAGKVAVFGLLKRNGKIYTVTVNTQTATLLPIIREQVKPDSIVYTDCYRSYDVLDVSDKAILASLKLRFRINHSTHFAERQNHINGIEHFWNQAKTSFTQV
;
A
#
# COMPACT_ATOMS: atom_id res chain seq x y z
N MET A 1 -18.45 -18.10 5.25
CA MET A 1 -19.36 -17.09 5.85
C MET A 1 -20.57 -17.78 6.44
N ARG A 2 -20.70 -17.86 7.79
CA ARG A 2 -21.68 -18.74 8.48
C ARG A 2 -23.19 -18.47 8.23
N LYS A 3 -23.57 -17.40 7.51
CA LYS A 3 -24.98 -17.04 7.22
C LYS A 3 -25.22 -16.58 5.77
N CYS A 4 -24.42 -17.07 4.81
CA CYS A 4 -24.62 -16.68 3.41
C CYS A 4 -25.86 -17.38 2.82
N ARG A 5 -26.79 -16.61 2.25
CA ARG A 5 -27.99 -17.15 1.56
C ARG A 5 -27.72 -17.58 0.11
N LEU A 6 -26.50 -17.38 -0.39
CA LEU A 6 -26.11 -17.82 -1.73
C LEU A 6 -25.85 -19.32 -1.74
N SER A 7 -26.19 -19.99 -2.84
CA SER A 7 -25.84 -21.39 -3.03
C SER A 7 -24.32 -21.58 -3.02
N GLN A 8 -23.85 -22.77 -2.65
CA GLN A 8 -22.42 -23.08 -2.59
C GLN A 8 -21.74 -22.87 -3.95
N TYR A 9 -22.42 -23.20 -5.05
CA TYR A 9 -21.96 -22.93 -6.41
C TYR A 9 -21.66 -21.44 -6.64
N LYS A 10 -22.61 -20.55 -6.30
CA LYS A 10 -22.44 -19.10 -6.46
C LYS A 10 -21.33 -18.57 -5.54
N GLN A 11 -21.22 -19.10 -4.32
CA GLN A 11 -20.14 -18.74 -3.39
C GLN A 11 -18.76 -19.11 -3.97
N ASN A 12 -18.59 -20.33 -4.47
CA ASN A 12 -17.34 -20.80 -5.06
C ASN A 12 -16.98 -19.97 -6.30
N LYS A 13 -17.95 -19.67 -7.17
CA LYS A 13 -17.71 -18.86 -8.36
C LYS A 13 -17.32 -17.42 -8.03
N LEU A 14 -17.95 -16.81 -7.03
CA LEU A 14 -17.55 -15.48 -6.54
C LEU A 14 -16.13 -15.49 -5.95
N ILE A 15 -15.73 -16.56 -5.26
CA ILE A 15 -14.36 -16.69 -4.74
C ILE A 15 -13.37 -16.81 -5.90
N GLU A 16 -13.64 -17.66 -6.89
CA GLU A 16 -12.80 -17.83 -8.08
C GLU A 16 -12.60 -16.49 -8.82
N LEU A 17 -13.69 -15.76 -9.06
CA LEU A 17 -13.65 -14.45 -9.72
C LEU A 17 -12.95 -13.37 -8.88
N PHE A 18 -13.08 -13.44 -7.56
CA PHE A 18 -12.35 -12.57 -6.64
C PHE A 18 -10.83 -12.82 -6.73
N VAL A 19 -10.40 -14.08 -6.72
CA VAL A 19 -8.98 -14.44 -6.86
C VAL A 19 -8.44 -14.05 -8.24
N ALA A 20 -9.27 -14.17 -9.29
CA ALA A 20 -8.92 -13.75 -10.64
C ALA A 20 -8.88 -12.22 -10.85
N GLY A 21 -9.20 -11.42 -9.83
CA GLY A 21 -9.18 -9.95 -9.92
C GLY A 21 -10.29 -9.36 -10.79
N VAL A 22 -11.37 -10.11 -11.02
CA VAL A 22 -12.53 -9.64 -11.79
C VAL A 22 -13.28 -8.56 -10.99
N THR A 23 -13.85 -7.56 -11.67
CA THR A 23 -14.63 -6.52 -10.99
C THR A 23 -15.87 -7.11 -10.32
N ALA A 24 -16.33 -6.53 -9.21
CA ALA A 24 -17.55 -6.99 -8.54
C ALA A 24 -18.79 -6.88 -9.45
N ARG A 25 -18.81 -5.89 -10.35
CA ARG A 25 -19.86 -5.71 -11.35
C ARG A 25 -19.88 -6.87 -12.35
N THR A 26 -18.74 -7.15 -12.98
CA THR A 26 -18.62 -8.26 -13.94
C THR A 26 -18.89 -9.61 -13.26
N ALA A 27 -18.41 -9.79 -12.03
CA ALA A 27 -18.69 -11.00 -11.27
C ALA A 27 -20.18 -11.16 -10.95
N ALA A 28 -20.90 -10.07 -10.69
CA ALA A 28 -22.35 -10.11 -10.48
C ALA A 28 -23.10 -10.57 -11.73
N GLU A 29 -22.70 -10.07 -12.91
CA GLU A 29 -23.24 -10.46 -14.22
C GLU A 29 -22.97 -11.94 -14.51
N LEU A 30 -21.73 -12.39 -14.33
CA LEU A 30 -21.32 -13.79 -14.60
C LEU A 30 -21.97 -14.81 -13.65
N VAL A 31 -22.19 -14.45 -12.38
CA VAL A 31 -22.75 -15.36 -11.37
C VAL A 31 -24.29 -15.26 -11.30
N GLY A 32 -24.88 -14.22 -11.90
CA GLY A 32 -26.32 -13.96 -11.82
C GLY A 32 -26.75 -13.58 -10.40
N VAL A 33 -26.10 -12.57 -9.81
CA VAL A 33 -26.46 -11.97 -8.52
C VAL A 33 -26.57 -10.45 -8.65
N ASN A 34 -27.20 -9.79 -7.67
CA ASN A 34 -27.23 -8.34 -7.65
C ASN A 34 -25.81 -7.78 -7.48
N LYS A 35 -25.47 -6.69 -8.19
CA LYS A 35 -24.17 -6.01 -8.09
C LYS A 35 -23.77 -5.68 -6.65
N ASN A 36 -24.71 -5.25 -5.81
CA ASN A 36 -24.48 -4.93 -4.41
C ASN A 36 -24.16 -6.20 -3.61
N THR A 37 -24.73 -7.34 -3.98
CA THR A 37 -24.42 -8.64 -3.36
C THR A 37 -22.98 -9.07 -3.67
N ALA A 38 -22.55 -8.97 -4.93
CA ALA A 38 -21.17 -9.29 -5.31
C ALA A 38 -20.16 -8.35 -4.63
N ALA A 39 -20.43 -7.04 -4.64
CA ALA A 39 -19.59 -6.04 -3.98
C ALA A 39 -19.48 -6.30 -2.46
N TYR A 40 -20.61 -6.58 -1.81
CA TYR A 40 -20.63 -6.95 -0.39
C TYR A 40 -19.84 -8.25 -0.14
N TYR A 41 -20.02 -9.26 -0.98
CA TYR A 41 -19.32 -10.54 -0.85
C TYR A 41 -17.80 -10.37 -0.97
N PHE A 42 -17.33 -9.60 -1.96
CA PHE A 42 -15.91 -9.28 -2.13
C PHE A 42 -15.35 -8.49 -0.95
N HIS A 43 -16.11 -7.53 -0.43
CA HIS A 43 -15.73 -6.80 0.78
C HIS A 43 -15.58 -7.74 1.98
N ARG A 44 -16.51 -8.68 2.17
CA ARG A 44 -16.41 -9.71 3.23
C ARG A 44 -15.19 -10.60 3.06
N LEU A 45 -14.84 -10.98 1.83
CA LEU A 45 -13.61 -11.74 1.55
C LEU A 45 -12.38 -10.93 1.95
N ARG A 46 -12.30 -9.64 1.58
CA ARG A 46 -11.19 -8.76 1.97
C ARG A 46 -11.05 -8.65 3.49
N LEU A 47 -12.16 -8.51 4.23
CA LEU A 47 -12.14 -8.48 5.69
C LEU A 47 -11.64 -9.80 6.30
N LEU A 48 -12.08 -10.94 5.75
CA LEU A 48 -11.60 -12.25 6.20
C LEU A 48 -10.11 -12.41 5.94
N ILE A 49 -9.63 -12.02 4.76
CA ILE A 49 -8.20 -12.01 4.45
C ILE A 49 -7.45 -11.14 5.45
N TYR A 50 -7.90 -9.91 5.68
CA TYR A 50 -7.28 -9.01 6.66
C TYR A 50 -7.22 -9.61 8.07
N GLN A 51 -8.31 -10.22 8.55
CA GLN A 51 -8.37 -10.84 9.88
C GLN A 51 -7.49 -12.10 10.02
N ASN A 52 -7.20 -12.79 8.92
CA ASN A 52 -6.37 -14.00 8.91
C ASN A 52 -4.94 -13.73 8.42
N SER A 53 -4.63 -12.51 8.01
CA SER A 53 -3.27 -12.12 7.69
C SER A 53 -2.45 -12.04 8.97
N PRO A 54 -1.31 -12.74 9.07
CA PRO A 54 -0.45 -12.63 10.25
C PRO A 54 0.00 -11.18 10.42
N HIS A 55 0.14 -10.75 11.67
CA HIS A 55 0.85 -9.51 11.98
C HIS A 55 2.24 -9.58 11.34
N LEU A 56 2.61 -8.55 10.59
CA LEU A 56 3.91 -8.51 9.96
C LEU A 56 4.96 -8.36 11.07
N GLU A 57 5.89 -9.32 11.13
CA GLU A 57 7.14 -9.10 11.84
C GLU A 57 7.85 -7.88 11.24
N MET A 58 8.69 -7.21 12.05
CA MET A 58 9.49 -6.08 11.58
C MET A 58 10.28 -6.49 10.34
N PHE A 59 10.26 -5.63 9.32
CA PHE A 59 11.02 -5.80 8.10
C PHE A 59 12.52 -5.72 8.37
N ASP A 60 13.28 -6.55 7.67
CA ASP A 60 14.74 -6.51 7.63
C ASP A 60 15.26 -6.50 6.20
N GLY A 61 16.53 -6.11 6.06
CA GLY A 61 17.19 -6.02 4.76
C GLY A 61 16.80 -4.76 3.99
N GLU A 62 16.34 -4.93 2.75
CA GLU A 62 16.02 -3.82 1.84
C GLU A 62 14.51 -3.53 1.83
N VAL A 63 14.14 -2.31 2.20
CA VAL A 63 12.75 -1.86 2.32
C VAL A 63 12.52 -0.60 1.49
N GLU A 64 11.48 -0.59 0.67
CA GLU A 64 11.01 0.57 -0.08
C GLU A 64 9.88 1.26 0.70
N ALA A 65 9.94 2.58 0.82
CA ALA A 65 9.00 3.40 1.57
C ALA A 65 8.47 4.54 0.69
N ASP A 66 7.15 4.63 0.57
CA ASP A 66 6.48 5.61 -0.29
C ASP A 66 5.05 5.92 0.19
N GLU A 67 4.55 7.10 -0.18
CA GLU A 67 3.18 7.55 0.07
C GLU A 67 2.32 7.55 -1.20
N SER A 68 1.08 7.13 -1.05
CA SER A 68 0.10 7.10 -2.13
C SER A 68 -1.24 7.67 -1.70
N TYR A 69 -1.94 8.32 -2.63
CA TYR A 69 -3.17 9.04 -2.35
C TYR A 69 -4.36 8.34 -3.02
N PHE A 70 -5.29 7.86 -2.21
CA PHE A 70 -6.49 7.13 -2.61
C PHE A 70 -7.74 8.01 -2.49
N GLY A 71 -8.68 7.84 -3.42
CA GLY A 71 -9.93 8.61 -3.46
C GLY A 71 -10.43 8.77 -4.88
N GLY A 72 -11.68 9.22 -5.03
CA GLY A 72 -12.30 9.43 -6.33
C GLY A 72 -11.50 10.38 -7.23
N GLN A 73 -11.62 10.19 -8.54
CA GLN A 73 -11.00 11.11 -9.50
C GLN A 73 -11.63 12.49 -9.34
N ARG A 74 -10.79 13.48 -9.01
CA ARG A 74 -11.16 14.90 -8.94
C ARG A 74 -10.11 15.71 -9.70
N LYS A 75 -10.58 16.76 -10.39
CA LYS A 75 -9.70 17.78 -10.98
C LYS A 75 -9.04 18.56 -9.84
N GLY A 76 -7.74 18.88 -9.98
CA GLY A 76 -6.99 19.65 -8.98
C GLY A 76 -5.60 19.07 -8.68
N LYS A 77 -5.02 19.50 -7.56
CA LYS A 77 -3.66 19.13 -7.13
C LYS A 77 -3.49 17.60 -7.03
N ARG A 78 -2.39 17.08 -7.56
CA ARG A 78 -1.97 15.68 -7.43
C ARG A 78 -0.94 15.56 -6.28
N GLY A 79 -0.87 14.39 -5.65
CA GLY A 79 0.06 14.12 -4.55
C GLY A 79 -0.30 14.81 -3.23
N ARG A 80 0.71 15.23 -2.46
CA ARG A 80 0.55 15.78 -1.11
C ARG A 80 -0.33 17.02 -1.06
N GLY A 81 -1.35 16.97 -0.20
CA GLY A 81 -2.37 18.02 -0.09
C GLY A 81 -3.45 17.98 -1.17
N ALA A 82 -3.59 16.87 -1.92
CA ALA A 82 -4.74 16.66 -2.77
C ALA A 82 -6.03 16.57 -1.93
N ALA A 83 -6.87 17.61 -2.00
CA ALA A 83 -8.09 17.72 -1.21
C ALA A 83 -9.04 16.53 -1.45
N GLY A 84 -9.55 15.95 -0.36
CA GLY A 84 -10.50 14.83 -0.41
C GLY A 84 -9.87 13.47 -0.77
N LYS A 85 -8.54 13.35 -0.72
CA LYS A 85 -7.85 12.05 -0.82
C LYS A 85 -7.34 11.60 0.54
N VAL A 86 -7.38 10.29 0.75
CA VAL A 86 -6.77 9.61 1.89
C VAL A 86 -5.33 9.29 1.53
N ALA A 87 -4.39 9.72 2.35
CA ALA A 87 -3.01 9.32 2.21
C ALA A 87 -2.75 7.98 2.90
N VAL A 88 -2.03 7.12 2.20
CA VAL A 88 -1.62 5.80 2.66
C VAL A 88 -0.11 5.74 2.52
N PHE A 89 0.57 5.43 3.61
CA PHE A 89 1.99 5.14 3.62
C PHE A 89 2.20 3.63 3.50
N GLY A 90 3.21 3.21 2.76
CA GLY A 90 3.57 1.82 2.60
C GLY A 90 5.05 1.54 2.83
N LEU A 91 5.32 0.36 3.36
CA LEU A 91 6.65 -0.22 3.51
C LEU A 91 6.66 -1.57 2.80
N LEU A 92 7.46 -1.70 1.75
CA LEU A 92 7.60 -2.92 0.97
C LEU A 92 9.00 -3.50 1.18
N LYS A 93 9.10 -4.67 1.80
CA LYS A 93 10.36 -5.44 1.74
C LYS A 93 10.53 -5.97 0.32
N ARG A 94 11.69 -5.74 -0.29
CA ARG A 94 11.99 -6.27 -1.62
C ARG A 94 11.89 -7.79 -1.63
N ASN A 95 11.21 -8.33 -2.63
CA ASN A 95 10.86 -9.76 -2.73
C ASN A 95 10.09 -10.30 -1.50
N GLY A 96 9.39 -9.42 -0.79
CA GLY A 96 8.71 -9.74 0.45
C GLY A 96 7.28 -9.23 0.48
N LYS A 97 6.83 -8.93 1.70
CA LYS A 97 5.48 -8.45 1.97
C LYS A 97 5.47 -6.93 2.04
N ILE A 98 4.26 -6.39 1.93
CA ILE A 98 3.99 -4.96 2.10
C ILE A 98 3.17 -4.72 3.36
N TYR A 99 3.53 -3.65 4.07
CA TYR A 99 2.74 -3.04 5.13
C TYR A 99 2.17 -1.73 4.61
N THR A 100 0.89 -1.46 4.88
CA THR A 100 0.25 -0.20 4.49
C THR A 100 -0.59 0.36 5.64
N VAL A 101 -0.50 1.66 5.87
CA VAL A 101 -1.24 2.34 6.92
C VAL A 101 -1.74 3.70 6.44
N THR A 102 -2.95 4.07 6.82
CA THR A 102 -3.49 5.41 6.56
C THR A 102 -2.80 6.43 7.45
N VAL A 103 -2.28 7.51 6.86
CA VAL A 103 -1.49 8.51 7.58
C VAL A 103 -2.02 9.93 7.36
N ASN A 104 -1.75 10.81 8.32
CA ASN A 104 -1.72 12.24 8.06
C ASN A 104 -0.30 12.59 7.59
N THR A 105 -0.15 13.15 6.39
CA THR A 105 1.10 13.24 5.59
C THR A 105 2.17 14.18 6.16
N GLN A 106 2.43 14.15 7.45
CA GLN A 106 3.45 14.94 8.13
C GLN A 106 4.65 14.04 8.40
N THR A 107 5.88 14.56 8.26
CA THR A 107 7.12 13.79 8.49
C THR A 107 7.14 13.15 9.86
N ALA A 108 6.66 13.88 10.89
CA ALA A 108 6.53 13.41 12.26
C ALA A 108 5.68 12.14 12.40
N THR A 109 4.80 11.86 11.43
CA THR A 109 3.96 10.66 11.41
C THR A 109 4.68 9.46 10.79
N LEU A 110 5.61 9.67 9.85
CA LEU A 110 6.20 8.60 9.03
C LEU A 110 7.41 7.93 9.68
N LEU A 111 8.29 8.72 10.31
CA LEU A 111 9.49 8.19 10.99
C LEU A 111 9.18 7.20 12.12
N PRO A 112 8.20 7.44 13.01
CA PRO A 112 7.85 6.47 14.03
C PRO A 112 7.38 5.15 13.43
N ILE A 113 6.62 5.19 12.33
CA ILE A 113 6.15 3.99 11.64
C ILE A 113 7.34 3.20 11.08
N ILE A 114 8.30 3.86 10.42
CA ILE A 114 9.50 3.18 9.92
C ILE A 114 10.26 2.54 11.08
N ARG A 115 10.44 3.25 12.20
CA ARG A 115 11.16 2.74 13.39
C ARG A 115 10.48 1.51 14.00
N GLU A 116 9.16 1.50 14.11
CA GLU A 116 8.40 0.40 14.70
C GLU A 116 8.32 -0.81 13.77
N GLN A 117 8.43 -0.60 12.46
CA GLN A 117 8.20 -1.64 11.45
C GLN A 117 9.48 -2.13 10.77
N VAL A 118 10.63 -1.47 10.95
CA VAL A 118 11.89 -1.82 10.27
C VAL A 118 12.99 -2.05 11.30
N LYS A 119 13.67 -3.20 11.23
CA LYS A 119 14.78 -3.53 12.13
C LYS A 119 15.96 -2.56 11.91
N PRO A 120 16.71 -2.19 12.96
CA PRO A 120 17.98 -1.50 12.83
C PRO A 120 18.92 -2.20 11.81
N ASP A 121 19.82 -1.43 11.21
CA ASP A 121 20.77 -1.84 10.16
C ASP A 121 20.19 -2.20 8.79
N SER A 122 18.86 -2.14 8.64
CA SER A 122 18.18 -2.27 7.36
C SER A 122 18.40 -1.05 6.45
N ILE A 123 18.26 -1.25 5.14
CA ILE A 123 18.36 -0.21 4.11
C ILE A 123 16.95 0.22 3.72
N VAL A 124 16.65 1.51 3.86
CA VAL A 124 15.35 2.07 3.48
C VAL A 124 15.51 2.96 2.25
N TYR A 125 14.80 2.64 1.17
CA TYR A 125 14.74 3.40 -0.07
C TYR A 125 13.49 4.27 -0.10
N THR A 126 13.62 5.57 -0.33
CA THR A 126 12.48 6.49 -0.40
C THR A 126 12.73 7.63 -1.38
N ASP A 127 11.67 8.13 -2.01
CA ASP A 127 11.68 9.30 -2.90
C ASP A 127 11.47 10.63 -2.15
N CYS A 128 11.52 10.61 -0.81
CA CYS A 128 11.28 11.79 0.01
C CYS A 128 12.47 12.76 0.02
N TYR A 129 12.36 13.85 -0.74
CA TYR A 129 13.27 15.01 -0.70
C TYR A 129 12.75 16.13 0.25
N ARG A 130 13.67 16.75 1.02
CA ARG A 130 13.51 17.90 1.96
C ARG A 130 12.66 17.76 3.22
N SER A 131 11.73 16.80 3.32
CA SER A 131 10.91 16.64 4.53
C SER A 131 11.70 16.16 5.76
N TYR A 132 12.88 15.58 5.53
CA TYR A 132 13.81 15.10 6.56
C TYR A 132 14.96 16.08 6.85
N ASP A 133 14.97 17.28 6.27
CA ASP A 133 16.02 18.27 6.58
C ASP A 133 15.78 18.97 7.93
N VAL A 134 14.54 18.93 8.46
CA VAL A 134 14.14 19.60 9.71
C VAL A 134 13.95 18.58 10.84
N LEU A 135 14.91 17.68 10.99
CA LEU A 135 14.87 16.60 11.97
C LEU A 135 15.61 16.95 13.26
N ASP A 136 14.98 16.61 14.39
CA ASP A 136 15.57 16.67 15.73
C ASP A 136 16.75 15.66 15.85
N VAL A 137 17.58 15.83 16.87
CA VAL A 137 18.69 14.93 17.23
C VAL A 137 18.21 13.47 17.36
N SER A 138 17.00 13.25 17.88
CA SER A 138 16.39 11.91 18.00
C SER A 138 16.11 11.27 16.63
N ASP A 139 15.57 12.04 15.70
CA ASP A 139 15.31 11.62 14.32
C ASP A 139 16.61 11.36 13.55
N LYS A 140 17.66 12.17 13.78
CA LYS A 140 19.00 11.94 13.21
C LYS A 140 19.63 10.64 13.72
N ALA A 141 19.42 10.29 14.99
CA ALA A 141 19.88 9.02 15.54
C ALA A 141 19.14 7.82 14.91
N ILE A 142 17.84 7.95 14.63
CA ILE A 142 17.05 6.94 13.90
C ILE A 142 17.54 6.82 12.45
N LEU A 143 17.80 7.94 11.77
CA LEU A 143 18.39 7.94 10.44
C LEU A 143 19.82 7.40 10.40
N ALA A 144 20.54 7.39 11.52
CA ALA A 144 21.87 6.79 11.61
C ALA A 144 21.80 5.27 11.86
N SER A 145 20.79 4.79 12.59
CA SER A 145 20.56 3.35 12.82
C SER A 145 19.90 2.64 11.64
N LEU A 146 19.28 3.39 10.73
CA LEU A 146 18.78 2.90 9.44
C LEU A 146 19.68 3.41 8.32
N LYS A 147 20.04 2.56 7.36
CA LYS A 147 20.79 3.00 6.18
C LYS A 147 19.82 3.62 5.17
N LEU A 148 19.31 4.82 5.46
CA LEU A 148 18.45 5.52 4.51
C LEU A 148 19.21 5.86 3.22
N ARG A 149 18.65 5.43 2.09
CA ARG A 149 19.11 5.81 0.76
C ARG A 149 18.03 6.66 0.11
N PHE A 150 18.32 7.95 -0.02
CA PHE A 150 17.50 8.87 -0.80
C PHE A 150 17.72 8.63 -2.29
N ARG A 151 16.66 8.80 -3.07
CA ARG A 151 16.76 8.85 -4.53
C ARG A 151 17.69 10.02 -4.92
N ILE A 152 18.80 9.71 -5.59
CA ILE A 152 19.70 10.73 -6.16
C ILE A 152 18.97 11.37 -7.33
N ASN A 153 18.89 12.70 -7.31
CA ASN A 153 18.15 13.53 -8.25
C ASN A 153 18.46 13.16 -9.72
N HIS A 154 17.41 12.97 -10.53
CA HIS A 154 17.44 12.37 -11.86
C HIS A 154 17.99 13.27 -13.00
N SER A 155 18.80 14.29 -12.69
CA SER A 155 19.36 15.17 -13.71
C SER A 155 20.79 14.84 -14.14
N THR A 156 21.55 14.00 -13.40
CA THR A 156 22.99 13.81 -13.71
C THR A 156 23.56 12.40 -13.58
N HIS A 157 22.90 11.44 -12.94
CA HIS A 157 23.46 10.09 -12.75
C HIS A 157 22.43 8.99 -13.01
N PHE A 158 22.60 8.27 -14.12
CA PHE A 158 21.94 6.99 -14.34
C PHE A 158 22.45 5.97 -13.32
N ALA A 159 21.58 5.62 -12.38
CA ALA A 159 21.50 4.34 -11.67
C ALA A 159 22.81 3.74 -11.10
N GLU A 160 23.07 3.99 -9.81
CA GLU A 160 23.39 2.85 -8.96
C GLU A 160 22.16 1.93 -8.99
N ARG A 161 22.28 0.78 -9.68
CA ARG A 161 21.16 -0.08 -10.15
C ARG A 161 20.14 -0.51 -9.08
N GLN A 162 20.39 -0.24 -7.79
CA GLN A 162 19.54 -0.65 -6.68
C GLN A 162 18.93 0.49 -5.86
N ASN A 163 19.12 1.77 -6.19
CA ASN A 163 18.55 2.90 -5.45
C ASN A 163 17.21 3.37 -6.07
N HIS A 164 16.21 2.48 -6.15
CA HIS A 164 14.88 2.76 -6.71
C HIS A 164 13.75 2.21 -5.83
N ILE A 165 12.52 2.68 -6.05
CA ILE A 165 11.31 2.26 -5.32
C ILE A 165 10.23 1.69 -6.25
N ASN A 166 10.65 1.11 -7.38
CA ASN A 166 9.75 0.61 -8.42
C ASN A 166 8.77 -0.46 -7.92
N GLY A 167 9.16 -1.25 -6.91
CA GLY A 167 8.31 -2.29 -6.36
C GLY A 167 7.07 -1.69 -5.70
N ILE A 168 7.27 -0.70 -4.83
CA ILE A 168 6.16 -0.04 -4.14
C ILE A 168 5.35 0.87 -5.08
N GLU A 169 5.98 1.51 -6.06
CA GLU A 169 5.28 2.24 -7.13
C GLU A 169 4.35 1.31 -7.93
N HIS A 170 4.85 0.12 -8.32
CA HIS A 170 4.05 -0.88 -9.02
C HIS A 170 2.88 -1.37 -8.16
N PHE A 171 3.13 -1.65 -6.88
CA PHE A 171 2.09 -2.01 -5.94
C PHE A 171 0.98 -0.95 -5.88
N TRP A 172 1.33 0.33 -5.79
CA TRP A 172 0.33 1.41 -5.75
C TRP A 172 -0.52 1.48 -7.02
N ASN A 173 0.08 1.24 -8.19
CA ASN A 173 -0.64 1.21 -9.46
C ASN A 173 -1.66 0.06 -9.50
N GLN A 174 -1.26 -1.12 -9.02
CA GLN A 174 -2.16 -2.27 -8.94
C GLN A 174 -3.29 -2.06 -7.91
N ALA A 175 -2.95 -1.53 -6.73
CA ALA A 175 -3.91 -1.24 -5.68
C ALA A 175 -4.97 -0.23 -6.15
N LYS A 176 -4.56 0.89 -6.74
CA LYS A 176 -5.48 1.92 -7.26
C LYS A 176 -6.43 1.37 -8.32
N THR A 177 -5.94 0.53 -9.22
CA THR A 177 -6.78 -0.12 -10.24
C THR A 177 -7.84 -1.00 -9.59
N SER A 178 -7.45 -1.79 -8.59
CA SER A 178 -8.35 -2.70 -7.86
C SER A 178 -9.43 -1.97 -7.04
N PHE A 179 -9.15 -0.75 -6.54
CA PHE A 179 -10.11 0.06 -5.78
C PHE A 179 -11.00 0.96 -6.64
N THR A 180 -10.61 1.26 -7.88
CA THR A 180 -11.39 2.11 -8.80
C THR A 180 -12.53 1.34 -9.48
N GLN A 181 -12.54 0.01 -9.40
CA GLN A 181 -13.51 -0.87 -10.07
C GLN A 181 -14.76 -1.19 -9.22
N VAL A 182 -15.18 -0.28 -8.33
CA VAL A 182 -16.44 -0.38 -7.56
C VAL A 182 -17.57 0.33 -8.30
#